data_AF-A0A3N9V592-F1
#
_entry.id   AF-A0A3N9V592-F1
#
_cell.length_a   1.000
_cell.length_b   1.000
_cell.length_c   1.000
_cell.angle_alpha   90.00
_cell.angle_beta   90.00
_cell.angle_gamma   90.00
#
_symmetry.space_group_name_H-M   'P 1'
#
loop_
_entity.id
_entity.type
_entity.pdbx_description
1 polymer ?
#
loop_
_entity_poly.entity_id
_entity_poly.type
_entity_poly.pdbx_seq_one_letter_code
_entity_poly.pdbx_strand_id
1 'polypeptide(L)'
;EINLGVLKEDMVNIIIHGHEPVLPEMIYVAAQEPEMIQYAQNKGAKGVQLAGMCCSANELLMRHGIPVAGNYLQQELAIITGAVDAMVVDVQCEMQSLANVAKCYHTKLITTDPRARIEGETMHIPMDEHHALEIARQIVREAIDNFPNRRSQVLIPDHKYPTVVGFSYETIRYLLGGSIRGSYYTLNDNIIGGRVRGVAGVVGCNNCRTTHDSAHLAMTKELLKNDVIVLVTGCSAMAAGKEGLLTPEAAVKYCGPGLAEVCETVGIPPVLHMGSCVDNSRILMAAAACVKAGGLGTDISDLPAAGAAPEWMSEKAISIGHYFVVSGVYTVFGVGFPTTGSEALTDYLFKGLEEELGGMWDLEPDPELAAKKMIAHIDKKRAALGIDKARERVLYDMAMRREMEAAAGEEI
;
A
#
# COMPACT_ATOMS: atom_id res chain seq x y z
N GLU A 1 -13.41 4.69 -3.40
CA GLU A 1 -13.73 5.25 -2.07
C GLU A 1 -13.23 4.29 -1.00
N ILE A 2 -12.87 4.79 0.18
CA ILE A 2 -12.38 3.98 1.29
C ILE A 2 -12.94 4.43 2.65
N ASN A 3 -12.95 3.52 3.62
CA ASN A 3 -13.45 3.60 5.01
C ASN A 3 -14.89 3.06 5.16
N LEU A 4 -15.34 2.84 6.40
CA LEU A 4 -16.59 2.12 6.70
C LEU A 4 -17.84 2.77 6.09
N GLY A 5 -17.81 4.08 5.76
CA GLY A 5 -18.89 4.78 5.10
C GLY A 5 -19.19 4.33 3.66
N VAL A 6 -18.40 3.41 3.09
CA VAL A 6 -18.69 2.80 1.78
C VAL A 6 -19.82 1.77 1.84
N LEU A 7 -20.18 1.29 3.04
CA LEU A 7 -21.32 0.40 3.25
C LEU A 7 -22.63 1.15 3.03
N LYS A 8 -23.70 0.42 2.67
CA LYS A 8 -25.01 1.00 2.38
C LYS A 8 -26.12 0.27 3.10
N GLU A 9 -26.99 1.02 3.78
CA GLU A 9 -28.12 0.45 4.50
C GLU A 9 -29.14 -0.22 3.55
N ASP A 10 -29.31 0.29 2.33
CA ASP A 10 -30.31 -0.17 1.38
C ASP A 10 -29.78 -1.18 0.33
N MET A 11 -28.55 -1.65 0.46
CA MET A 11 -27.94 -2.66 -0.43
C MET A 11 -27.43 -3.85 0.35
N VAL A 12 -27.29 -5.01 -0.31
CA VAL A 12 -26.65 -6.21 0.26
C VAL A 12 -25.15 -5.96 0.37
N ASN A 13 -24.61 -5.83 1.59
CA ASN A 13 -23.19 -5.56 1.80
C ASN A 13 -22.42 -6.89 1.93
N ILE A 14 -21.54 -7.15 0.97
CA ILE A 14 -20.62 -8.29 0.98
C ILE A 14 -19.20 -7.75 1.18
N ILE A 15 -18.59 -8.14 2.30
CA ILE A 15 -17.19 -7.84 2.58
C ILE A 15 -16.30 -8.97 2.08
N ILE A 16 -15.33 -8.64 1.23
CA ILE A 16 -14.29 -9.56 0.78
C ILE A 16 -13.01 -9.29 1.57
N HIS A 17 -12.56 -10.26 2.35
CA HIS A 17 -11.43 -10.09 3.25
C HIS A 17 -10.44 -11.26 3.08
N GLY A 18 -9.14 -10.94 2.99
CA GLY A 18 -8.09 -11.96 2.88
C GLY A 18 -6.95 -11.49 1.98
N HIS A 19 -6.36 -12.42 1.22
CA HIS A 19 -5.20 -12.23 0.37
C HIS A 19 -5.27 -12.88 -1.03
N GLU A 20 -6.04 -13.95 -1.25
CA GLU A 20 -6.03 -14.66 -2.54
C GLU A 20 -7.05 -14.07 -3.53
N PRO A 21 -6.64 -13.57 -4.71
CA PRO A 21 -7.53 -12.77 -5.56
C PRO A 21 -8.52 -13.59 -6.41
N VAL A 22 -8.32 -14.90 -6.56
CA VAL A 22 -9.09 -15.73 -7.51
C VAL A 22 -10.58 -15.72 -7.20
N LEU A 23 -10.95 -16.04 -5.97
CA LEU A 23 -12.36 -16.03 -5.55
C LEU A 23 -12.95 -14.62 -5.44
N PRO A 24 -12.27 -13.63 -4.84
CA PRO A 24 -12.66 -12.22 -4.91
C PRO A 24 -13.06 -11.75 -6.31
N GLU A 25 -12.29 -12.11 -7.34
CA GLU A 25 -12.63 -11.71 -8.72
C GLU A 25 -13.89 -12.38 -9.25
N MET A 26 -14.08 -13.66 -8.93
CA MET A 26 -15.31 -14.34 -9.33
C MET A 26 -16.53 -13.79 -8.59
N ILE A 27 -16.39 -13.37 -7.33
CA ILE A 27 -17.44 -12.68 -6.57
C ILE A 27 -17.76 -11.33 -7.22
N TYR A 28 -16.75 -10.57 -7.66
CA TYR A 28 -16.96 -9.33 -8.41
C TYR A 28 -17.77 -9.55 -9.70
N VAL A 29 -17.45 -10.59 -10.47
CA VAL A 29 -18.21 -10.96 -11.67
C VAL A 29 -19.64 -11.38 -11.31
N ALA A 30 -19.81 -12.30 -10.36
CA ALA A 30 -21.12 -12.83 -9.97
C ALA A 30 -22.06 -11.73 -9.41
N ALA A 31 -21.54 -10.79 -8.61
CA ALA A 31 -22.33 -9.72 -8.03
C ALA A 31 -22.91 -8.73 -9.05
N GLN A 32 -22.35 -8.69 -10.27
CA GLN A 32 -22.82 -7.84 -11.36
C GLN A 32 -23.81 -8.57 -12.30
N GLU A 33 -24.03 -9.86 -12.10
CA GLU A 33 -24.95 -10.61 -12.95
C GLU A 33 -26.39 -10.09 -12.80
N PRO A 34 -27.13 -9.86 -13.90
CA PRO A 34 -28.49 -9.37 -13.84
C PRO A 34 -29.41 -10.23 -12.96
N GLU A 35 -29.20 -11.55 -12.95
CA GLU A 35 -29.95 -12.46 -12.08
C GLU A 35 -29.70 -12.18 -10.60
N MET A 36 -28.45 -11.94 -10.19
CA MET A 36 -28.10 -11.64 -8.80
C MET A 36 -28.64 -10.29 -8.35
N ILE A 37 -28.58 -9.29 -9.24
CA ILE A 37 -29.14 -7.95 -8.96
C ILE A 37 -30.66 -8.04 -8.79
N GLN A 38 -31.36 -8.74 -9.70
CA GLN A 38 -32.80 -8.95 -9.59
C GLN A 38 -33.17 -9.76 -8.34
N TYR A 39 -32.34 -10.74 -7.97
CA TYR A 39 -32.55 -11.53 -6.77
C TYR A 39 -32.43 -10.69 -5.50
N ALA A 40 -31.43 -9.80 -5.42
CA ALA A 40 -31.29 -8.84 -4.34
C ALA A 40 -32.53 -7.92 -4.21
N GLN A 41 -33.05 -7.45 -5.34
CA GLN A 41 -34.27 -6.63 -5.39
C GLN A 41 -35.50 -7.38 -4.89
N ASN A 42 -35.66 -8.65 -5.25
CA ASN A 42 -36.77 -9.48 -4.77
C ASN A 42 -36.70 -9.74 -3.25
N LYS A 43 -35.52 -9.60 -2.63
CA LYS A 43 -35.31 -9.67 -1.18
C LYS A 43 -35.39 -8.31 -0.47
N GLY A 44 -35.68 -7.24 -1.20
CA GLY A 44 -35.89 -5.90 -0.65
C GLY A 44 -34.67 -4.98 -0.64
N ALA A 45 -33.52 -5.41 -1.19
CA ALA A 45 -32.35 -4.56 -1.35
C ALA A 45 -32.36 -3.83 -2.70
N LYS A 46 -31.73 -2.66 -2.82
CA LYS A 46 -31.62 -1.95 -4.12
C LYS A 46 -30.59 -2.59 -5.07
N GLY A 47 -29.69 -3.42 -4.54
CA GLY A 47 -28.65 -4.14 -5.29
C GLY A 47 -27.60 -4.73 -4.34
N VAL A 48 -26.43 -5.08 -4.88
CA VAL A 48 -25.29 -5.62 -4.14
C VAL A 48 -24.18 -4.56 -4.02
N GLN A 49 -23.71 -4.33 -2.80
CA GLN A 49 -22.56 -3.48 -2.48
C GLN A 49 -21.39 -4.37 -2.10
N LEU A 50 -20.41 -4.50 -3.00
CA LEU A 50 -19.12 -5.11 -2.65
C LEU A 50 -18.23 -4.08 -1.98
N ALA A 51 -17.57 -4.47 -0.89
CA ALA A 51 -16.44 -3.73 -0.36
C ALA A 51 -15.38 -4.72 0.15
N GLY A 52 -14.12 -4.31 0.20
CA GLY A 52 -13.05 -5.19 0.64
C GLY A 52 -12.39 -4.77 1.96
N MET A 53 -11.69 -5.72 2.60
CA MET A 53 -10.74 -5.46 3.69
C MET A 53 -9.40 -6.20 3.47
N CYS A 54 -8.29 -5.59 3.89
CA CYS A 54 -6.92 -6.09 3.69
C CYS A 54 -6.55 -6.40 2.21
N CYS A 55 -5.69 -7.38 1.94
CA CYS A 55 -5.00 -7.49 0.65
C CYS A 55 -5.93 -7.84 -0.51
N SER A 56 -6.87 -8.77 -0.36
CA SER A 56 -7.87 -9.07 -1.41
C SER A 56 -8.68 -7.83 -1.79
N ALA A 57 -8.90 -6.92 -0.84
CA ALA A 57 -9.51 -5.61 -1.13
C ALA A 57 -8.64 -4.74 -2.01
N ASN A 58 -7.35 -4.66 -1.72
CA ASN A 58 -6.40 -3.89 -2.54
C ASN A 58 -6.35 -4.47 -3.95
N GLU A 59 -6.40 -5.80 -4.12
CA GLU A 59 -6.43 -6.42 -5.44
C GLU A 59 -7.65 -5.97 -6.26
N LEU A 60 -8.85 -6.01 -5.68
CA LEU A 60 -10.08 -5.58 -6.33
C LEU A 60 -10.14 -4.06 -6.54
N LEU A 61 -9.64 -3.27 -5.58
CA LEU A 61 -9.56 -1.82 -5.68
C LEU A 61 -8.67 -1.41 -6.85
N MET A 62 -7.49 -2.03 -6.98
CA MET A 62 -6.49 -1.70 -8.00
C MET A 62 -6.95 -2.06 -9.43
N ARG A 63 -7.84 -3.05 -9.60
CA ARG A 63 -8.29 -3.54 -10.92
C ARG A 63 -9.68 -3.08 -11.33
N HIS A 64 -10.58 -2.97 -10.36
CA HIS A 64 -12.02 -2.77 -10.60
C HIS A 64 -12.59 -1.56 -9.87
N GLY A 65 -11.79 -0.87 -9.05
CA GLY A 65 -12.26 0.30 -8.30
C GLY A 65 -13.26 -0.03 -7.20
N ILE A 66 -13.30 -1.30 -6.75
CA ILE A 66 -14.18 -1.72 -5.66
C ILE A 66 -13.81 -0.98 -4.37
N PRO A 67 -14.79 -0.38 -3.67
CA PRO A 67 -14.51 0.34 -2.44
C PRO A 67 -13.88 -0.54 -1.34
N VAL A 68 -13.11 0.08 -0.47
CA VAL A 68 -12.45 -0.61 0.66
C VAL A 68 -13.10 -0.17 1.96
N ALA A 69 -13.65 -1.09 2.74
CA ALA A 69 -14.31 -0.78 4.00
C ALA A 69 -13.30 -0.45 5.11
N GLY A 70 -12.13 -1.08 5.10
CA GLY A 70 -11.11 -0.81 6.11
C GLY A 70 -9.91 -1.74 6.07
N ASN A 71 -8.97 -1.49 6.98
CA ASN A 71 -7.75 -2.27 7.16
C ASN A 71 -7.86 -3.28 8.33
N TYR A 72 -6.73 -3.89 8.69
CA TYR A 72 -6.67 -5.05 9.60
C TYR A 72 -7.43 -4.86 10.91
N LEU A 73 -7.25 -3.76 11.64
CA LEU A 73 -7.93 -3.55 12.94
C LEU A 73 -9.40 -3.09 12.81
N GLN A 74 -9.91 -2.89 11.60
CA GLN A 74 -11.32 -2.52 11.37
C GLN A 74 -12.23 -3.71 11.06
N GLN A 75 -11.68 -4.91 10.89
CA GLN A 75 -12.45 -6.08 10.43
C GLN A 75 -13.65 -6.41 11.32
N GLU A 76 -13.49 -6.37 12.65
CA GLU A 76 -14.60 -6.56 13.58
C GLU A 76 -15.56 -5.36 13.59
N LEU A 77 -15.02 -4.15 13.45
CA LEU A 77 -15.80 -2.91 13.41
C LEU A 77 -16.74 -2.85 12.21
N ALA A 78 -16.37 -3.45 11.08
CA ALA A 78 -17.26 -3.56 9.93
C ALA A 78 -18.52 -4.39 10.26
N ILE A 79 -18.37 -5.52 10.95
CA ILE A 79 -19.52 -6.33 11.41
C ILE A 79 -20.37 -5.53 12.41
N ILE A 80 -19.72 -4.80 13.32
CA ILE A 80 -20.39 -3.99 14.36
C ILE A 80 -21.30 -2.90 13.78
N THR A 81 -21.10 -2.46 12.53
CA THR A 81 -22.04 -1.55 11.86
C THR A 81 -23.45 -2.13 11.72
N GLY A 82 -23.63 -3.46 11.87
CA GLY A 82 -24.89 -4.16 11.65
C GLY A 82 -25.32 -4.21 10.19
N ALA A 83 -24.52 -3.69 9.26
CA ALA A 83 -24.86 -3.60 7.84
C ALA A 83 -24.31 -4.76 7.00
N VAL A 84 -23.31 -5.51 7.48
CA VAL A 84 -22.62 -6.56 6.71
C VAL A 84 -23.47 -7.83 6.65
N ASP A 85 -23.90 -8.23 5.45
CA ASP A 85 -24.73 -9.43 5.28
C ASP A 85 -23.89 -10.69 5.17
N ALA A 86 -22.75 -10.59 4.49
CA ALA A 86 -21.74 -11.63 4.48
C ALA A 86 -20.34 -11.04 4.55
N MET A 87 -19.48 -11.66 5.34
CA MET A 87 -18.04 -11.46 5.29
C MET A 87 -17.40 -12.76 4.78
N VAL A 88 -16.78 -12.67 3.61
CA VAL A 88 -16.15 -13.79 2.92
C VAL A 88 -14.66 -13.71 3.16
N VAL A 89 -14.11 -14.77 3.75
CA VAL A 89 -12.71 -14.84 4.17
C VAL A 89 -11.97 -15.99 3.50
N ASP A 90 -10.76 -15.71 3.01
CA ASP A 90 -9.85 -16.70 2.44
C ASP A 90 -8.73 -17.09 3.42
N VAL A 91 -7.53 -16.52 3.30
CA VAL A 91 -6.34 -16.83 4.10
C VAL A 91 -5.60 -15.56 4.55
N GLN A 92 -5.03 -15.69 5.75
CA GLN A 92 -4.12 -14.77 6.41
C GLN A 92 -4.76 -13.43 6.87
N CYS A 93 -4.44 -13.06 8.11
CA CYS A 93 -4.86 -11.81 8.75
C CYS A 93 -6.37 -11.67 9.01
N GLU A 94 -7.13 -12.75 8.96
CA GLU A 94 -8.49 -12.83 9.48
C GLU A 94 -8.44 -13.27 10.94
N MET A 95 -9.04 -12.46 11.81
CA MET A 95 -9.08 -12.73 13.24
C MET A 95 -10.08 -13.85 13.52
N GLN A 96 -9.66 -14.85 14.30
CA GLN A 96 -10.57 -15.92 14.75
C GLN A 96 -11.78 -15.36 15.52
N SER A 97 -11.61 -14.21 16.20
CA SER A 97 -12.68 -13.52 16.92
C SER A 97 -13.81 -13.01 16.03
N LEU A 98 -13.63 -12.93 14.69
CA LEU A 98 -14.70 -12.61 13.75
C LEU A 98 -15.93 -13.51 13.94
N ALA A 99 -15.75 -14.80 14.25
CA ALA A 99 -16.87 -15.70 14.49
C ALA A 99 -17.69 -15.30 15.73
N ASN A 100 -17.02 -14.88 16.80
CA ASN A 100 -17.67 -14.40 18.02
C ASN A 100 -18.43 -13.10 17.78
N VAL A 101 -17.84 -12.18 17.01
CA VAL A 101 -18.49 -10.90 16.68
C VAL A 101 -19.68 -11.13 15.76
N ALA A 102 -19.53 -11.94 14.70
CA ALA A 102 -20.60 -12.25 13.75
C ALA A 102 -21.83 -12.85 14.42
N LYS A 103 -21.65 -13.72 15.43
CA LYS A 103 -22.75 -14.31 16.21
C LYS A 103 -23.69 -13.28 16.87
N CYS A 104 -23.16 -12.11 17.23
CA CYS A 104 -23.96 -11.02 17.82
C CYS A 104 -24.84 -10.29 16.79
N TYR A 105 -24.59 -10.48 15.50
CA TYR A 105 -25.29 -9.84 14.38
C TYR A 105 -25.92 -10.91 13.48
N HIS A 106 -26.49 -10.50 12.34
CA HIS A 106 -27.01 -11.44 11.34
C HIS A 106 -25.92 -11.93 10.38
N THR A 107 -24.77 -11.25 10.34
CA THR A 107 -23.68 -11.47 9.37
C THR A 107 -23.30 -12.94 9.24
N LYS A 108 -23.32 -13.46 8.00
CA LYS A 108 -22.74 -14.77 7.69
C LYS A 108 -21.23 -14.63 7.51
N LEU A 109 -20.46 -15.26 8.39
CA LEU A 109 -19.01 -15.40 8.19
C LEU A 109 -18.74 -16.66 7.35
N ILE A 110 -18.22 -16.47 6.14
CA ILE A 110 -18.02 -17.53 5.15
C ILE A 110 -16.53 -17.75 4.94
N THR A 111 -16.00 -18.88 5.41
CA THR A 111 -14.62 -19.33 5.14
C THR A 111 -14.55 -20.11 3.85
N THR A 112 -13.51 -19.89 3.06
CA THR A 112 -13.41 -20.49 1.71
C THR A 112 -12.18 -21.35 1.52
N ASP A 113 -11.11 -21.12 2.28
CA ASP A 113 -9.89 -21.91 2.19
C ASP A 113 -9.79 -22.97 3.30
N PRO A 114 -9.50 -24.25 2.99
CA PRO A 114 -9.39 -25.29 4.00
C PRO A 114 -8.21 -25.11 4.97
N ARG A 115 -7.18 -24.33 4.61
CA ARG A 115 -6.00 -24.03 5.44
C ARG A 115 -6.29 -23.00 6.53
N ALA A 116 -7.34 -22.18 6.36
CA ALA A 116 -7.66 -21.06 7.22
C ALA A 116 -9.11 -21.09 7.70
N ARG A 117 -9.55 -22.24 8.21
CA ARG A 117 -10.85 -22.34 8.88
C ARG A 117 -10.86 -21.48 10.15
N ILE A 118 -12.03 -20.92 10.44
CA ILE A 118 -12.30 -20.17 11.67
C ILE A 118 -13.19 -21.02 12.58
N GLU A 119 -12.71 -21.24 13.80
CA GLU A 119 -13.48 -21.97 14.82
C GLU A 119 -14.70 -21.16 15.28
N GLY A 120 -15.82 -21.85 15.51
CA GLY A 120 -17.08 -21.23 15.93
C GLY A 120 -18.19 -21.40 14.90
N GLU A 121 -19.21 -20.54 14.98
CA GLU A 121 -20.37 -20.56 14.09
C GLU A 121 -20.03 -19.86 12.77
N THR A 122 -19.48 -20.62 11.84
CA THR A 122 -19.10 -20.15 10.50
C THR A 122 -19.68 -21.06 9.43
N MET A 123 -19.91 -20.50 8.24
CA MET A 123 -20.21 -21.25 7.04
C MET A 123 -18.90 -21.56 6.32
N HIS A 124 -18.75 -22.78 5.81
CA HIS A 124 -17.60 -23.14 4.99
C HIS A 124 -18.07 -23.48 3.58
N ILE A 125 -17.65 -22.68 2.60
CA ILE A 125 -17.89 -22.93 1.17
C ILE A 125 -16.51 -23.06 0.53
N PRO A 126 -15.99 -24.29 0.38
CA PRO A 126 -14.63 -24.50 -0.09
C PRO A 126 -14.46 -24.00 -1.52
N MET A 127 -13.38 -23.26 -1.76
CA MET A 127 -13.00 -22.83 -3.09
C MET A 127 -12.50 -24.01 -3.94
N ASP A 128 -13.10 -24.18 -5.12
CA ASP A 128 -12.61 -25.04 -6.20
C ASP A 128 -12.38 -24.16 -7.42
N GLU A 129 -11.12 -24.04 -7.83
CA GLU A 129 -10.69 -23.20 -8.96
C GLU A 129 -11.37 -23.59 -10.27
N HIS A 130 -11.76 -24.86 -10.44
CA HIS A 130 -12.45 -25.33 -11.64
C HIS A 130 -13.93 -24.90 -11.70
N HIS A 131 -14.53 -24.54 -10.55
CA HIS A 131 -15.93 -24.14 -10.42
C HIS A 131 -16.08 -22.77 -9.74
N ALA A 132 -15.03 -21.94 -9.81
CA ALA A 132 -14.91 -20.70 -9.03
C ALA A 132 -16.10 -19.73 -9.20
N LEU A 133 -16.63 -19.59 -10.42
CA LEU A 133 -17.78 -18.72 -10.69
C LEU A 133 -19.09 -19.24 -10.08
N GLU A 134 -19.29 -20.57 -10.07
CA GLU A 134 -20.47 -21.18 -9.45
C GLU A 134 -20.45 -20.99 -7.93
N ILE A 135 -19.27 -21.16 -7.33
CA ILE A 135 -19.02 -20.92 -5.90
C ILE A 135 -19.24 -19.45 -5.56
N ALA A 136 -18.73 -18.53 -6.39
CA ALA A 136 -18.99 -17.10 -6.21
C ALA A 136 -20.48 -16.75 -6.27
N ARG A 137 -21.24 -17.33 -7.22
CA ARG A 137 -22.70 -17.18 -7.28
C ARG A 137 -23.39 -17.72 -6.03
N GLN A 138 -22.93 -18.87 -5.51
CA GLN A 138 -23.44 -19.42 -4.26
C GLN A 138 -23.22 -18.44 -3.09
N ILE A 139 -22.00 -17.91 -2.95
CA ILE A 139 -21.64 -16.95 -1.89
C ILE A 139 -22.49 -15.68 -1.98
N VAL A 140 -22.63 -15.11 -3.19
CA VAL A 140 -23.46 -13.90 -3.41
C VAL A 140 -24.92 -14.19 -3.06
N ARG A 141 -25.46 -15.35 -3.47
CA ARG A 141 -26.83 -15.77 -3.12
C ARG A 141 -27.01 -15.91 -1.61
N GLU A 142 -26.07 -16.54 -0.91
CA GLU A 142 -26.10 -16.69 0.55
C GLU A 142 -26.13 -15.35 1.29
N ALA A 143 -25.40 -14.35 0.78
CA ALA A 143 -25.42 -12.99 1.31
C ALA A 143 -26.76 -12.29 1.05
N ILE A 144 -27.28 -12.39 -0.17
CA ILE A 144 -28.58 -11.83 -0.56
C ILE A 144 -29.72 -12.43 0.28
N ASP A 145 -29.70 -13.75 0.49
CA ASP A 145 -30.67 -14.44 1.34
C ASP A 145 -30.60 -13.99 2.80
N ASN A 146 -29.45 -13.47 3.23
CA ASN A 146 -29.25 -13.02 4.60
C ASN A 146 -29.68 -11.56 4.85
N PHE A 147 -29.82 -10.74 3.80
CA PHE A 147 -30.20 -9.33 3.92
C PHE A 147 -31.49 -9.10 4.73
N PRO A 148 -32.60 -9.87 4.54
CA PRO A 148 -33.81 -9.71 5.35
C PRO A 148 -33.64 -10.07 6.83
N ASN A 149 -32.55 -10.75 7.21
CA ASN A 149 -32.29 -11.15 8.58
C ASN A 149 -31.58 -10.07 9.41
N ARG A 150 -31.28 -8.90 8.82
CA ARG A 150 -30.79 -7.73 9.55
C ARG A 150 -31.71 -7.44 10.73
N ARG A 151 -31.14 -7.54 11.93
CA ARG A 151 -31.90 -7.43 13.19
C ARG A 151 -31.35 -6.41 14.17
N SER A 152 -30.11 -5.98 13.96
CA SER A 152 -29.47 -4.93 14.74
C SER A 152 -29.74 -3.57 14.10
N GLN A 153 -29.72 -2.50 14.90
CA GLN A 153 -29.73 -1.15 14.36
C GLN A 153 -28.50 -0.95 13.47
N VAL A 154 -28.72 -0.56 12.21
CA VAL A 154 -27.63 -0.24 11.28
C VAL A 154 -27.01 1.09 11.68
N LEU A 155 -25.70 1.10 11.89
CA LEU A 155 -24.90 2.28 12.22
C LEU A 155 -23.66 2.31 11.32
N ILE A 156 -23.79 2.96 10.18
CA ILE A 156 -22.69 3.18 9.23
C ILE A 156 -22.13 4.58 9.48
N PRO A 157 -20.84 4.74 9.83
CA PRO A 157 -20.23 6.06 9.96
C PRO A 157 -20.23 6.80 8.62
N ASP A 158 -20.62 8.08 8.61
CA ASP A 158 -20.60 8.93 7.40
C ASP A 158 -19.20 9.48 7.09
N HIS A 159 -18.21 8.60 7.14
CA HIS A 159 -16.82 8.91 6.86
C HIS A 159 -16.31 7.98 5.76
N LYS A 160 -16.00 8.57 4.61
CA LYS A 160 -15.33 7.93 3.49
C LYS A 160 -14.55 8.95 2.68
N TYR A 161 -13.52 8.48 1.98
CA TYR A 161 -12.63 9.34 1.21
C TYR A 161 -12.48 8.84 -0.23
N PRO A 162 -12.39 9.74 -1.22
CA PRO A 162 -11.96 9.37 -2.56
C PRO A 162 -10.48 8.97 -2.55
N THR A 163 -10.10 8.08 -3.46
CA THR A 163 -8.73 7.55 -3.57
C THR A 163 -8.38 7.35 -5.03
N VAL A 164 -7.21 7.80 -5.46
CA VAL A 164 -6.58 7.46 -6.73
C VAL A 164 -5.59 6.33 -6.48
N VAL A 165 -5.74 5.25 -7.23
CA VAL A 165 -4.99 4.00 -7.07
C VAL A 165 -4.57 3.46 -8.43
N GLY A 166 -3.98 2.27 -8.47
CA GLY A 166 -3.56 1.64 -9.73
C GLY A 166 -2.11 1.94 -10.12
N PHE A 167 -1.28 2.44 -9.19
CA PHE A 167 0.12 2.78 -9.45
C PHE A 167 1.00 1.53 -9.51
N SER A 168 0.80 0.69 -10.53
CA SER A 168 1.73 -0.38 -10.88
C SER A 168 3.06 0.19 -11.37
N TYR A 169 4.11 -0.64 -11.42
CA TYR A 169 5.41 -0.19 -11.93
C TYR A 169 5.31 0.28 -13.40
N GLU A 170 4.42 -0.32 -14.20
CA GLU A 170 4.12 0.07 -15.57
C GLU A 170 3.36 1.40 -15.64
N THR A 171 2.38 1.58 -14.75
CA THR A 171 1.56 2.80 -14.72
C THR A 171 2.41 4.01 -14.31
N ILE A 172 3.27 3.85 -13.30
CA ILE A 172 4.24 4.89 -12.91
C ILE A 172 5.15 5.23 -14.10
N ARG A 173 5.71 4.23 -14.78
CA ARG A 173 6.54 4.44 -15.98
C ARG A 173 5.79 5.21 -17.07
N TYR A 174 4.52 4.88 -17.29
CA TYR A 174 3.68 5.56 -18.27
C TYR A 174 3.43 7.02 -17.88
N LEU A 175 3.11 7.31 -16.62
CA LEU A 175 2.89 8.68 -16.15
C LEU A 175 4.15 9.55 -16.25
N LEU A 176 5.33 8.95 -16.16
CA LEU A 176 6.63 9.63 -16.28
C LEU A 176 7.10 9.95 -17.70
N GLY A 177 6.37 9.58 -18.76
CA GLY A 177 6.78 9.90 -20.14
C GLY A 177 5.90 9.37 -21.27
N GLY A 178 4.70 8.90 -20.97
CA GLY A 178 3.78 8.27 -21.90
C GLY A 178 4.29 6.93 -22.47
N SER A 179 3.63 6.44 -23.50
CA SER A 179 3.97 5.16 -24.16
C SER A 179 5.31 5.20 -24.92
N ILE A 180 5.76 6.39 -25.33
CA ILE A 180 6.95 6.56 -26.18
C ILE A 180 8.20 6.86 -25.35
N ARG A 181 8.09 7.76 -24.35
CA ARG A 181 9.24 8.22 -23.54
C ARG A 181 9.18 7.73 -22.09
N GLY A 182 8.22 6.87 -21.74
CA GLY A 182 8.05 6.35 -20.39
C GLY A 182 9.31 5.67 -19.88
N SER A 183 9.92 6.25 -18.85
CA SER A 183 11.16 5.80 -18.22
C SER A 183 11.22 6.27 -16.77
N TYR A 184 11.83 5.46 -15.92
CA TYR A 184 12.18 5.86 -14.55
C TYR A 184 13.30 6.92 -14.50
N TYR A 185 13.95 7.20 -15.64
CA TYR A 185 14.91 8.30 -15.74
C TYR A 185 14.28 9.65 -15.33
N THR A 186 13.00 9.89 -15.64
CA THR A 186 12.32 11.14 -15.22
C THR A 186 12.22 11.25 -13.70
N LEU A 187 12.01 10.14 -12.99
CA LEU A 187 12.06 10.12 -11.53
C LEU A 187 13.50 10.35 -11.05
N ASN A 188 14.48 9.65 -11.63
CA ASN A 188 15.89 9.84 -11.29
C ASN A 188 16.34 11.29 -11.47
N ASP A 189 15.95 11.95 -12.57
CA ASP A 189 16.30 13.35 -12.85
C ASP A 189 15.69 14.31 -11.82
N ASN A 190 14.45 14.08 -11.37
CA ASN A 190 13.86 14.87 -10.30
C ASN A 190 14.56 14.63 -8.94
N ILE A 191 15.07 13.41 -8.71
CA ILE A 191 15.89 13.11 -7.53
C ILE A 191 17.25 13.81 -7.59
N ILE A 192 17.96 13.66 -8.71
CA ILE A 192 19.26 14.30 -8.97
C ILE A 192 19.14 15.82 -8.89
N GLY A 193 18.07 16.37 -9.48
CA GLY A 193 17.76 17.79 -9.47
C GLY A 193 17.29 18.33 -8.10
N GLY A 194 17.03 17.45 -7.14
CA GLY A 194 16.66 17.81 -5.77
C GLY A 194 15.21 18.25 -5.57
N ARG A 195 14.36 18.15 -6.60
CA ARG A 195 12.90 18.38 -6.43
C ARG A 195 12.26 17.28 -5.61
N VAL A 196 12.68 16.04 -5.84
CA VAL A 196 12.35 14.90 -4.99
C VAL A 196 13.59 14.57 -4.18
N ARG A 197 13.50 14.60 -2.85
CA ARG A 197 14.64 14.26 -2.00
C ARG A 197 15.01 12.78 -2.15
N GLY A 198 14.02 11.92 -2.18
CA GLY A 198 14.18 10.47 -2.31
C GLY A 198 12.84 9.76 -2.34
N VAL A 199 12.87 8.44 -2.21
CA VAL A 199 11.67 7.58 -2.25
C VAL A 199 11.54 6.79 -0.95
N ALA A 200 10.36 6.75 -0.36
CA ALA A 200 10.09 5.95 0.83
C ALA A 200 9.01 4.89 0.57
N GLY A 201 9.24 3.63 0.94
CA GLY A 201 8.21 2.60 0.99
C GLY A 201 7.64 2.47 2.40
N VAL A 202 6.41 2.93 2.64
CA VAL A 202 5.75 2.80 3.96
C VAL A 202 4.68 1.71 3.85
N VAL A 203 4.97 0.54 4.42
CA VAL A 203 4.20 -0.69 4.20
C VAL A 203 3.76 -1.30 5.54
N GLY A 204 3.08 -2.44 5.48
CA GLY A 204 2.84 -3.28 6.66
C GLY A 204 1.39 -3.31 7.15
N CYS A 205 1.25 -3.75 8.40
CA CYS A 205 -0.02 -4.11 9.04
C CYS A 205 -0.54 -2.97 9.93
N ASN A 206 -1.43 -3.27 10.87
CA ASN A 206 -1.64 -2.48 12.06
C ASN A 206 -1.31 -3.33 13.29
N ASN A 207 -0.88 -2.70 14.40
CA ASN A 207 -0.53 -3.38 15.64
C ASN A 207 -1.25 -2.69 16.81
N CYS A 208 -1.93 -3.46 17.67
CA CYS A 208 -2.68 -2.91 18.80
C CYS A 208 -1.80 -2.27 19.90
N ARG A 209 -0.46 -2.38 19.79
CA ARG A 209 0.50 -1.68 20.66
C ARG A 209 0.64 -0.19 20.31
N THR A 210 0.23 0.21 19.12
CA THR A 210 0.20 1.60 18.67
C THR A 210 -1.24 2.06 18.49
N THR A 211 -1.47 3.38 18.53
CA THR A 211 -2.79 3.90 18.16
C THR A 211 -3.03 3.60 16.69
N HIS A 212 -4.18 3.02 16.36
CA HIS A 212 -4.52 2.57 15.01
C HIS A 212 -4.25 3.67 13.95
N ASP A 213 -3.47 3.32 12.92
CA ASP A 213 -3.05 4.17 11.79
C ASP A 213 -2.14 5.34 12.12
N SER A 214 -1.98 5.70 13.41
CA SER A 214 -1.26 6.90 13.81
C SER A 214 0.20 6.90 13.35
N ALA A 215 0.90 5.77 13.41
CA ALA A 215 2.32 5.72 13.05
C ALA A 215 2.51 5.74 11.53
N HIS A 216 1.63 5.08 10.78
CA HIS A 216 1.59 5.19 9.31
C HIS A 216 1.40 6.64 8.87
N LEU A 217 0.42 7.33 9.44
CA LEU A 217 0.04 8.68 9.04
C LEU A 217 1.08 9.71 9.45
N ALA A 218 1.60 9.64 10.68
CA ALA A 218 2.63 10.57 11.17
C ALA A 218 3.91 10.46 10.35
N MET A 219 4.40 9.24 10.13
CA MET A 219 5.61 9.00 9.32
C MET A 219 5.42 9.47 7.88
N THR A 220 4.30 9.10 7.24
CA THR A 220 4.00 9.50 5.86
C THR A 220 3.97 11.03 5.72
N LYS A 221 3.25 11.73 6.61
CA LYS A 221 3.14 13.20 6.56
C LYS A 221 4.51 13.87 6.76
N GLU A 222 5.37 13.35 7.64
CA GLU A 222 6.72 13.89 7.86
C GLU A 222 7.64 13.67 6.65
N LEU A 223 7.56 12.51 5.99
CA LEU A 223 8.30 12.23 4.75
C LEU A 223 7.88 13.17 3.62
N LEU A 224 6.57 13.32 3.39
CA LEU A 224 6.03 14.19 2.34
C LEU A 224 6.48 15.65 2.51
N LYS A 225 6.43 16.16 3.75
CA LYS A 225 6.86 17.52 4.10
C LYS A 225 8.33 17.79 3.75
N ASN A 226 9.15 16.75 3.70
CA ASN A 226 10.57 16.81 3.40
C ASN A 226 10.91 16.40 1.95
N ASP A 227 9.93 16.54 1.04
CA ASP A 227 10.07 16.24 -0.40
C ASP A 227 10.38 14.77 -0.72
N VAL A 228 10.04 13.84 0.17
CA VAL A 228 10.17 12.39 -0.08
C VAL A 228 8.85 11.85 -0.62
N ILE A 229 8.86 11.30 -1.84
CA ILE A 229 7.67 10.65 -2.40
C ILE A 229 7.45 9.31 -1.71
N VAL A 230 6.19 9.00 -1.35
CA VAL A 230 5.87 7.81 -0.56
C VAL A 230 5.12 6.78 -1.40
N LEU A 231 5.61 5.55 -1.40
CA LEU A 231 4.99 4.36 -1.98
C LEU A 231 4.36 3.55 -0.85
N VAL A 232 3.11 3.13 -1.02
CA VAL A 232 2.37 2.38 0.01
C VAL A 232 1.73 1.12 -0.54
N THR A 233 1.67 0.10 0.30
CA THR A 233 0.96 -1.16 0.04
C THR A 233 0.22 -1.63 1.31
N GLY A 234 -0.64 -2.64 1.15
CA GLY A 234 -1.27 -3.32 2.28
C GLY A 234 -2.12 -2.40 3.16
N CYS A 235 -2.05 -2.59 4.49
CA CYS A 235 -2.85 -1.80 5.43
C CYS A 235 -2.36 -0.36 5.57
N SER A 236 -1.07 -0.10 5.34
CA SER A 236 -0.51 1.26 5.27
C SER A 236 -1.17 2.07 4.15
N ALA A 237 -1.35 1.47 2.96
CA ALA A 237 -2.03 2.13 1.85
C ALA A 237 -3.48 2.49 2.20
N MET A 238 -4.16 1.61 2.93
CA MET A 238 -5.51 1.87 3.41
C MET A 238 -5.55 2.98 4.46
N ALA A 239 -4.58 3.03 5.38
CA ALA A 239 -4.46 4.12 6.35
C ALA A 239 -4.31 5.47 5.62
N ALA A 240 -3.41 5.55 4.64
CA ALA A 240 -3.22 6.73 3.81
C ALA A 240 -4.51 7.12 3.05
N GLY A 241 -5.22 6.15 2.49
CA GLY A 241 -6.49 6.38 1.79
C GLY A 241 -7.59 6.94 2.69
N LYS A 242 -7.73 6.39 3.90
CA LYS A 242 -8.73 6.83 4.90
C LYS A 242 -8.48 8.24 5.45
N GLU A 243 -7.32 8.83 5.16
CA GLU A 243 -6.95 10.19 5.55
C GLU A 243 -6.84 11.13 4.33
N GLY A 244 -7.26 10.65 3.15
CA GLY A 244 -7.25 11.42 1.90
C GLY A 244 -5.86 11.72 1.36
N LEU A 245 -4.83 10.95 1.73
CA LEU A 245 -3.46 11.14 1.22
C LEU A 245 -3.26 10.57 -0.20
N LEU A 246 -4.20 9.76 -0.67
CA LEU A 246 -4.20 9.15 -2.01
C LEU A 246 -4.94 10.02 -3.04
N THR A 247 -4.91 11.35 -2.90
CA THR A 247 -5.50 12.27 -3.89
C THR A 247 -4.47 13.33 -4.33
N PRO A 248 -4.58 13.88 -5.56
CA PRO A 248 -3.67 14.93 -6.03
C PRO A 248 -3.65 16.15 -5.11
N GLU A 249 -4.79 16.52 -4.51
CA GLU A 249 -4.93 17.66 -3.61
C GLU A 249 -4.10 17.51 -2.33
N ALA A 250 -3.77 16.27 -1.93
CA ALA A 250 -2.90 16.02 -0.80
C ALA A 250 -1.50 16.59 -1.01
N ALA A 251 -1.03 16.73 -2.26
CA ALA A 251 0.30 17.27 -2.55
C ALA A 251 0.44 18.73 -2.07
N VAL A 252 -0.56 19.57 -2.37
CA VAL A 252 -0.58 20.99 -1.98
C VAL A 252 -0.61 21.15 -0.45
N LYS A 253 -1.25 20.21 0.25
CA LYS A 253 -1.47 20.29 1.70
C LYS A 253 -0.30 19.74 2.52
N TYR A 254 0.35 18.68 2.06
CA TYR A 254 1.29 17.91 2.89
C TYR A 254 2.72 17.87 2.36
N CYS A 255 2.95 18.17 1.08
CA CYS A 255 4.30 18.06 0.51
C CYS A 255 5.16 19.30 0.77
N GLY A 256 6.46 19.07 0.79
CA GLY A 256 7.43 20.13 0.50
C GLY A 256 7.24 20.69 -0.93
N PRO A 257 7.83 21.86 -1.22
CA PRO A 257 7.59 22.58 -2.47
C PRO A 257 8.06 21.81 -3.71
N GLY A 258 9.16 21.05 -3.61
CA GLY A 258 9.72 20.32 -4.74
C GLY A 258 8.84 19.14 -5.15
N LEU A 259 8.39 18.35 -4.17
CA LEU A 259 7.49 17.23 -4.42
C LEU A 259 6.10 17.72 -4.85
N ALA A 260 5.61 18.83 -4.30
CA ALA A 260 4.35 19.43 -4.72
C ALA A 260 4.37 19.81 -6.22
N GLU A 261 5.44 20.47 -6.69
CA GLU A 261 5.62 20.83 -8.11
C GLU A 261 5.60 19.58 -9.00
N VAL A 262 6.28 18.50 -8.59
CA VAL A 262 6.31 17.24 -9.35
C VAL A 262 4.94 16.57 -9.39
N CYS A 263 4.24 16.49 -8.25
CA CYS A 263 2.89 15.92 -8.19
C CYS A 263 1.89 16.68 -9.06
N GLU A 264 1.93 18.02 -9.03
CA GLU A 264 1.08 18.87 -9.88
C GLU A 264 1.41 18.68 -11.36
N THR A 265 2.69 18.68 -11.72
CA THR A 265 3.15 18.55 -13.12
C THR A 265 2.77 17.21 -13.72
N VAL A 266 2.91 16.12 -12.96
CA VAL A 266 2.59 14.76 -13.44
C VAL A 266 1.10 14.44 -13.29
N GLY A 267 0.40 15.12 -12.38
CA GLY A 267 -1.01 14.87 -12.07
C GLY A 267 -1.22 13.64 -11.18
N ILE A 268 -0.36 13.44 -10.18
CA ILE A 268 -0.37 12.27 -9.28
C ILE A 268 -0.54 12.67 -7.81
N PRO A 269 -1.13 11.79 -6.98
CA PRO A 269 -1.08 11.96 -5.54
C PRO A 269 0.37 11.86 -5.02
N PRO A 270 0.67 12.45 -3.86
CA PRO A 270 2.01 12.38 -3.27
C PRO A 270 2.30 11.04 -2.61
N VAL A 271 1.26 10.25 -2.34
CA VAL A 271 1.34 8.88 -1.85
C VAL A 271 0.80 7.94 -2.92
N LEU A 272 1.64 7.05 -3.43
CA LEU A 272 1.30 6.14 -4.53
C LEU A 272 0.92 4.77 -4.00
N HIS A 273 -0.36 4.40 -4.14
CA HIS A 273 -0.85 3.07 -3.78
C HIS A 273 -0.39 2.03 -4.82
N MET A 274 0.58 1.20 -4.45
CA MET A 274 1.17 0.19 -5.35
C MET A 274 0.51 -1.20 -5.25
N GLY A 275 -0.34 -1.44 -4.25
CA GLY A 275 -1.24 -2.60 -4.23
C GLY A 275 -1.28 -3.35 -2.90
N SER A 276 -1.42 -4.67 -2.98
CA SER A 276 -1.45 -5.57 -1.82
C SER A 276 -0.04 -5.81 -1.24
N CYS A 277 0.08 -6.59 -0.16
CA CYS A 277 1.39 -6.90 0.42
C CYS A 277 2.31 -7.70 -0.52
N VAL A 278 1.77 -8.49 -1.46
CA VAL A 278 2.61 -9.18 -2.47
C VAL A 278 3.09 -8.23 -3.56
N ASP A 279 2.37 -7.12 -3.77
CA ASP A 279 2.78 -6.04 -4.67
C ASP A 279 3.93 -5.19 -4.12
N ASN A 280 4.43 -5.46 -2.92
CA ASN A 280 5.73 -4.95 -2.48
C ASN A 280 6.86 -5.38 -3.43
N SER A 281 6.70 -6.50 -4.15
CA SER A 281 7.56 -6.87 -5.27
C SER A 281 7.65 -5.76 -6.33
N ARG A 282 6.57 -5.00 -6.58
CA ARG A 282 6.56 -3.88 -7.54
C ARG A 282 7.42 -2.71 -7.08
N ILE A 283 7.57 -2.50 -5.78
CA ILE A 283 8.48 -1.48 -5.24
C ILE A 283 9.93 -1.86 -5.58
N LEU A 284 10.31 -3.13 -5.40
CA LEU A 284 11.64 -3.62 -5.81
C LEU A 284 11.83 -3.58 -7.33
N MET A 285 10.80 -3.91 -8.11
CA MET A 285 10.85 -3.75 -9.57
C MET A 285 11.06 -2.29 -9.98
N ALA A 286 10.39 -1.35 -9.31
CA ALA A 286 10.57 0.08 -9.54
C ALA A 286 11.99 0.53 -9.16
N ALA A 287 12.53 0.07 -8.02
CA ALA A 287 13.92 0.34 -7.61
C ALA A 287 14.93 -0.19 -8.65
N ALA A 288 14.78 -1.43 -9.10
CA ALA A 288 15.61 -2.01 -10.16
C ALA A 288 15.47 -1.24 -11.48
N ALA A 289 14.27 -0.74 -11.79
CA ALA A 289 14.03 0.09 -12.97
C ALA A 289 14.71 1.47 -12.87
N CYS A 290 14.76 2.09 -11.67
CA CYS A 290 15.54 3.30 -11.42
C CYS A 290 17.03 3.08 -11.67
N VAL A 291 17.61 2.00 -11.12
CA VAL A 291 19.02 1.64 -11.37
C VAL A 291 19.26 1.43 -12.87
N LYS A 292 18.41 0.64 -13.53
CA LYS A 292 18.53 0.34 -14.96
C LYS A 292 18.39 1.60 -15.84
N ALA A 293 17.56 2.57 -15.45
CA ALA A 293 17.42 3.83 -16.17
C ALA A 293 18.69 4.70 -16.11
N GLY A 294 19.56 4.47 -15.12
CA GLY A 294 20.86 5.12 -14.98
C GLY A 294 20.78 6.53 -14.41
N GLY A 295 21.95 7.10 -14.13
CA GLY A 295 22.12 8.44 -13.54
C GLY A 295 21.98 8.50 -12.02
N LEU A 296 21.41 7.46 -11.39
CA LEU A 296 21.19 7.39 -9.95
C LEU A 296 21.72 6.04 -9.42
N GLY A 297 23.04 5.95 -9.20
CA GLY A 297 23.69 4.73 -8.70
C GLY A 297 23.82 3.60 -9.71
N THR A 298 24.41 2.49 -9.26
CA THR A 298 24.59 1.25 -10.03
C THR A 298 23.98 0.02 -9.37
N ASP A 299 23.61 0.13 -8.09
CA ASP A 299 22.92 -0.88 -7.31
C ASP A 299 21.72 -0.28 -6.54
N ILE A 300 20.78 -1.11 -6.08
CA ILE A 300 19.65 -0.65 -5.26
C ILE A 300 20.15 0.02 -3.97
N SER A 301 21.24 -0.47 -3.39
CA SER A 301 21.82 0.11 -2.18
C SER A 301 22.40 1.51 -2.39
N ASP A 302 22.64 1.95 -3.62
CA ASP A 302 23.08 3.32 -3.92
C ASP A 302 21.91 4.31 -3.89
N LEU A 303 20.68 3.84 -4.10
CA LEU A 303 19.53 4.71 -4.29
C LEU A 303 19.24 5.52 -3.00
N PRO A 304 18.87 6.80 -3.13
CA PRO A 304 18.36 7.60 -2.02
C PRO A 304 16.91 7.17 -1.69
N ALA A 305 16.78 5.99 -1.10
CA ALA A 305 15.52 5.35 -0.77
C ALA A 305 15.55 4.66 0.61
N ALA A 306 14.37 4.50 1.21
CA ALA A 306 14.20 3.82 2.49
C ALA A 306 12.86 3.07 2.56
N GLY A 307 12.80 2.01 3.34
CA GLY A 307 11.60 1.24 3.65
C GLY A 307 11.18 1.41 5.11
N ALA A 308 9.90 1.22 5.40
CA ALA A 308 9.39 1.23 6.76
C ALA A 308 8.18 0.31 6.94
N ALA A 309 8.06 -0.28 8.13
CA ALA A 309 6.86 -0.96 8.59
C ALA A 309 6.45 -0.42 9.98
N PRO A 310 5.75 0.73 10.05
CA PRO A 310 5.50 1.46 11.30
C PRO A 310 4.66 0.66 12.31
N GLU A 311 3.64 -0.06 11.83
CA GLU A 311 2.70 -0.82 12.67
C GLU A 311 2.70 -2.31 12.29
N TRP A 312 3.88 -2.86 12.02
CA TRP A 312 4.00 -4.27 11.62
C TRP A 312 3.48 -5.21 12.72
N MET A 313 2.95 -6.36 12.30
CA MET A 313 2.37 -7.36 13.22
C MET A 313 2.61 -8.80 12.74
N SER A 314 2.39 -9.07 11.47
CA SER A 314 2.50 -10.44 10.93
C SER A 314 3.95 -10.85 10.65
N GLU A 315 4.22 -12.15 10.70
CA GLU A 315 5.51 -12.73 10.27
C GLU A 315 5.81 -12.43 8.79
N LYS A 316 4.76 -12.27 7.95
CA LYS A 316 4.91 -11.78 6.58
C LYS A 316 5.64 -10.44 6.52
N ALA A 317 5.38 -9.53 7.47
CA ALA A 317 6.07 -8.25 7.52
C ALA A 317 7.56 -8.41 7.83
N ILE A 318 7.95 -9.35 8.70
CA ILE A 318 9.37 -9.68 8.95
C ILE A 318 10.03 -10.21 7.68
N SER A 319 9.38 -11.14 6.98
CA SER A 319 9.89 -11.63 5.69
C SER A 319 10.02 -10.50 4.66
N ILE A 320 9.04 -9.57 4.62
CA ILE A 320 9.09 -8.39 3.75
C ILE A 320 10.29 -7.51 4.07
N GLY A 321 10.43 -7.09 5.33
CA GLY A 321 11.57 -6.28 5.73
C GLY A 321 12.89 -6.99 5.44
N HIS A 322 12.97 -8.31 5.67
CA HIS A 322 14.19 -9.07 5.42
C HIS A 322 14.58 -9.07 3.95
N TYR A 323 13.64 -9.37 3.04
CA TYR A 323 13.98 -9.38 1.62
C TYR A 323 14.31 -7.97 1.08
N PHE A 324 13.76 -6.89 1.67
CA PHE A 324 14.15 -5.52 1.33
C PHE A 324 15.57 -5.19 1.82
N VAL A 325 15.90 -5.55 3.06
CA VAL A 325 17.24 -5.34 3.64
C VAL A 325 18.30 -6.07 2.82
N VAL A 326 18.09 -7.36 2.51
CA VAL A 326 19.06 -8.13 1.70
C VAL A 326 19.07 -7.70 0.22
N SER A 327 18.09 -6.92 -0.23
CA SER A 327 18.09 -6.26 -1.54
C SER A 327 18.77 -4.88 -1.51
N GLY A 328 19.40 -4.49 -0.40
CA GLY A 328 20.15 -3.23 -0.29
C GLY A 328 19.36 -2.05 0.30
N VAL A 329 18.15 -2.26 0.82
CA VAL A 329 17.29 -1.16 1.30
C VAL A 329 17.35 -0.98 2.81
N TYR A 330 17.61 0.24 3.27
CA TYR A 330 17.45 0.62 4.68
C TYR A 330 15.99 0.48 5.11
N THR A 331 15.69 -0.33 6.13
CA THR A 331 14.31 -0.64 6.53
C THR A 331 14.08 -0.45 8.02
N VAL A 332 13.22 0.49 8.39
CA VAL A 332 12.89 0.81 9.80
C VAL A 332 11.56 0.20 10.25
N PHE A 333 11.56 -0.48 11.40
CA PHE A 333 10.36 -1.05 12.00
C PHE A 333 9.91 -0.20 13.19
N GLY A 334 8.59 0.01 13.34
CA GLY A 334 8.02 0.88 14.38
C GLY A 334 7.48 0.14 15.61
N VAL A 335 7.59 -1.19 15.66
CA VAL A 335 7.17 -2.02 16.81
C VAL A 335 8.29 -3.00 17.14
N GLY A 336 8.38 -3.42 18.40
CA GLY A 336 9.48 -4.23 18.94
C GLY A 336 9.86 -5.43 18.07
N PHE A 337 11.16 -5.72 17.99
CA PHE A 337 11.76 -6.68 17.05
C PHE A 337 12.16 -7.99 17.75
N PRO A 338 11.96 -9.18 17.16
CA PRO A 338 12.05 -10.44 17.89
C PRO A 338 13.47 -10.87 18.29
N THR A 339 14.51 -10.22 17.76
CA THR A 339 15.90 -10.62 18.03
C THR A 339 16.56 -9.82 19.16
N THR A 340 15.89 -8.81 19.73
CA THR A 340 16.50 -7.88 20.70
C THR A 340 16.99 -8.55 21.99
N GLY A 341 16.63 -9.80 22.25
CA GLY A 341 17.17 -10.60 23.35
C GLY A 341 18.55 -11.23 23.07
N SER A 342 19.07 -11.17 21.84
CA SER A 342 20.37 -11.68 21.44
C SER A 342 21.19 -10.56 20.79
N GLU A 343 22.23 -10.10 21.49
CA GLU A 343 23.14 -9.03 21.03
C GLU A 343 23.82 -9.43 19.72
N ALA A 344 24.43 -10.63 19.67
CA ALA A 344 25.14 -11.10 18.47
C ALA A 344 24.25 -11.18 17.23
N LEU A 345 23.01 -11.69 17.37
CA LEU A 345 22.07 -11.77 16.24
C LEU A 345 21.58 -10.38 15.83
N THR A 346 21.26 -9.52 16.79
CA THR A 346 20.78 -8.16 16.50
C THR A 346 21.86 -7.33 15.84
N ASP A 347 23.10 -7.39 16.31
CA ASP A 347 24.23 -6.68 15.71
C ASP A 347 24.51 -7.16 14.29
N TYR A 348 24.47 -8.47 14.03
CA TYR A 348 24.61 -8.99 12.67
C TYR A 348 23.51 -8.46 11.74
N LEU A 349 22.24 -8.51 12.18
CA LEU A 349 21.12 -8.03 11.36
C LEU A 349 21.15 -6.52 11.13
N PHE A 350 21.49 -5.71 12.14
CA PHE A 350 21.39 -4.25 12.08
C PHE A 350 22.67 -3.58 11.53
N LYS A 351 23.82 -4.26 11.58
CA LYS A 351 25.12 -3.70 11.13
C LYS A 351 25.81 -4.60 10.11
N GLY A 352 25.92 -5.90 10.38
CA GLY A 352 26.60 -6.86 9.50
C GLY A 352 26.00 -6.92 8.09
N LEU A 353 24.67 -6.87 7.98
CA LEU A 353 24.01 -6.84 6.67
C LEU A 353 24.29 -5.56 5.86
N GLU A 354 24.55 -4.41 6.50
CA GLU A 354 24.93 -3.18 5.78
C GLU A 354 26.28 -3.38 5.08
N GLU A 355 27.23 -4.02 5.77
CA GLU A 355 28.58 -4.29 5.26
C GLU A 355 28.56 -5.32 4.13
N GLU A 356 27.71 -6.34 4.22
CA GLU A 356 27.63 -7.43 3.25
C GLU A 356 26.79 -7.08 2.01
N LEU A 357 25.67 -6.39 2.20
CA LEU A 357 24.62 -6.23 1.18
C LEU A 357 24.15 -4.78 0.98
N GLY A 358 24.67 -3.82 1.74
CA GLY A 358 24.36 -2.39 1.61
C GLY A 358 23.02 -1.95 2.20
N GLY A 359 22.15 -2.90 2.60
CA GLY A 359 20.89 -2.65 3.28
C GLY A 359 20.98 -3.02 4.76
N MET A 360 20.16 -2.39 5.60
CA MET A 360 20.21 -2.61 7.04
C MET A 360 18.85 -2.45 7.70
N TRP A 361 18.67 -3.16 8.82
CA TRP A 361 17.53 -2.99 9.70
C TRP A 361 17.71 -1.78 10.62
N ASP A 362 16.59 -1.14 10.98
CA ASP A 362 16.51 -0.25 12.13
C ASP A 362 15.19 -0.43 12.89
N LEU A 363 15.16 0.02 14.14
CA LEU A 363 14.02 -0.04 15.02
C LEU A 363 13.83 1.33 15.65
N GLU A 364 12.68 1.95 15.39
CA GLU A 364 12.34 3.27 15.93
C GLU A 364 10.83 3.39 16.14
N PRO A 365 10.35 3.27 17.40
CA PRO A 365 8.92 3.32 17.70
C PRO A 365 8.27 4.70 17.51
N ASP A 366 9.03 5.80 17.59
CA ASP A 366 8.51 7.13 17.29
C ASP A 366 8.44 7.33 15.77
N PRO A 367 7.24 7.44 15.16
CA PRO A 367 7.11 7.53 13.71
C PRO A 367 7.73 8.78 13.10
N GLU A 368 7.80 9.89 13.84
CA GLU A 368 8.45 11.12 13.36
C GLU A 368 9.98 10.99 13.44
N LEU A 369 10.50 10.37 14.49
CA LEU A 369 11.93 10.09 14.59
C LEU A 369 12.36 9.06 13.54
N ALA A 370 11.56 8.03 13.31
CA ALA A 370 11.78 7.03 12.26
C ALA A 370 11.81 7.70 10.88
N ALA A 371 10.87 8.62 10.58
CA ALA A 371 10.89 9.41 9.34
C ALA A 371 12.18 10.24 9.22
N LYS A 372 12.62 10.91 10.31
CA LYS A 372 13.88 11.68 10.33
C LYS A 372 15.10 10.80 10.06
N LYS A 373 15.14 9.57 10.61
CA LYS A 373 16.20 8.59 10.32
C LYS A 373 16.18 8.16 8.85
N MET A 374 15.00 7.92 8.26
CA MET A 374 14.87 7.62 6.83
C MET A 374 15.37 8.79 5.97
N ILE A 375 15.00 10.03 6.31
CA ILE A 375 15.47 11.24 5.60
C ILE A 375 16.99 11.38 5.71
N ALA A 376 17.57 11.19 6.91
CA ALA A 376 19.01 11.21 7.11
C ALA A 376 19.74 10.13 6.30
N HIS A 377 19.16 8.93 6.20
CA HIS A 377 19.69 7.87 5.33
C HIS A 377 19.64 8.26 3.85
N ILE A 378 18.50 8.78 3.39
CA ILE A 378 18.32 9.29 2.03
C ILE A 378 19.39 10.36 1.73
N ASP A 379 19.59 11.32 2.64
CA ASP A 379 20.60 12.38 2.49
C ASP A 379 22.03 11.84 2.49
N LYS A 380 22.35 10.81 3.30
CA LYS A 380 23.65 10.09 3.27
C LYS A 380 23.89 9.50 1.87
N LYS A 381 22.90 8.84 1.27
CA LYS A 381 23.00 8.26 -0.08
C LYS A 381 23.13 9.35 -1.16
N ARG A 382 22.36 10.44 -1.05
CA ARG A 382 22.50 11.62 -1.94
C ARG A 382 23.91 12.20 -1.92
N ALA A 383 24.51 12.35 -0.73
CA ALA A 383 25.87 12.87 -0.58
C ALA A 383 26.91 11.91 -1.19
N ALA A 384 26.74 10.60 -1.01
CA ALA A 384 27.60 9.59 -1.62
C ALA A 384 27.55 9.62 -3.17
N LEU A 385 26.39 9.99 -3.73
CA LEU A 385 26.20 10.19 -5.18
C LEU A 385 26.62 11.59 -5.67
N GLY A 386 26.97 12.52 -4.78
CA GLY A 386 27.33 13.89 -5.11
C GLY A 386 26.16 14.76 -5.62
N ILE A 387 24.92 14.43 -5.22
CA ILE A 387 23.69 15.16 -5.59
C ILE A 387 23.08 15.93 -4.40
N ASP A 388 23.85 16.12 -3.33
CA ASP A 388 23.50 16.91 -2.14
C ASP A 388 23.64 18.42 -2.34
N LYS A 389 24.37 18.84 -3.39
CA LYS A 389 24.60 20.25 -3.73
C LYS A 389 23.95 20.60 -5.06
N ALA A 390 23.35 21.79 -5.11
CA ALA A 390 22.90 22.35 -6.38
C ALA A 390 24.12 22.51 -7.30
N ARG A 391 24.13 21.80 -8.45
CA ARG A 391 25.09 22.09 -9.50
C ARG A 391 24.87 23.53 -9.96
N GLU A 392 25.92 24.34 -9.88
CA GLU A 392 25.92 25.67 -10.48
C GLU A 392 25.63 25.52 -11.97
N ARG A 393 24.45 25.98 -12.41
CA ARG A 393 24.08 25.97 -13.83
C ARG A 393 24.83 27.11 -14.51
N VAL A 394 26.09 26.86 -14.86
CA VAL A 394 26.86 27.78 -15.69
C VAL A 394 26.23 27.77 -17.09
N LEU A 395 25.60 28.87 -17.47
CA LEU A 395 25.15 29.10 -18.84
C LEU A 395 26.39 29.38 -19.69
N TYR A 396 26.91 28.33 -20.33
CA TYR A 396 28.01 28.46 -21.28
C TYR A 396 27.53 29.22 -22.52
N ASP A 397 27.99 30.46 -22.66
CA ASP A 397 27.81 31.23 -23.89
C ASP A 397 28.66 30.67 -25.04
N MET A 398 28.46 31.20 -26.24
CA MET A 398 29.17 30.73 -27.43
C MET A 398 30.68 30.99 -27.38
N ALA A 399 31.15 31.95 -26.56
CA ALA A 399 32.57 32.21 -26.38
C ALA A 399 33.21 31.17 -25.46
N MET A 400 32.58 30.90 -24.30
CA MET A 400 33.02 29.87 -23.35
C MET A 400 33.06 28.48 -24.00
N ARG A 401 32.10 28.16 -24.89
CA ARG A 401 32.11 26.89 -25.65
C ARG A 401 33.30 26.78 -26.59
N ARG A 402 33.64 27.87 -27.30
CA ARG A 402 34.79 27.91 -28.22
C ARG A 402 36.12 27.82 -27.47
N GLU A 403 36.21 28.42 -26.29
CA GLU A 403 37.40 28.32 -25.43
C GLU A 403 37.60 26.90 -24.89
N MET A 404 36.53 26.20 -24.52
CA MET A 404 36.62 24.79 -24.11
C MET A 404 37.00 23.86 -25.27
N GLU A 405 36.48 24.08 -26.48
CA GLU A 405 36.87 23.33 -27.68
C GLU A 405 38.33 23.57 -28.05
N ALA A 406 38.83 24.81 -27.89
CA ALA A 406 40.23 25.14 -28.09
C ALA A 406 41.13 24.47 -27.03
N ALA A 407 40.74 24.49 -25.76
CA ALA A 407 41.48 23.85 -24.67
C ALA A 407 41.53 22.32 -24.81
N ALA A 408 40.46 21.69 -25.29
CA ALA A 408 40.43 20.24 -25.56
C ALA A 408 41.25 19.83 -26.80
N GLY A 409 41.53 20.78 -27.70
CA GLY A 409 42.37 20.58 -28.89
C GLY A 409 43.88 20.75 -28.64
N GLU A 410 44.29 21.28 -27.48
CA GLU A 410 45.70 21.44 -27.08
C GLU A 410 46.27 20.24 -26.31
N GLU A 411 45.45 19.26 -25.91
CA GLU A 411 45.87 18.01 -25.25
C GLU A 411 46.06 16.80 -26.20
N ILE A 412 46.08 17.03 -27.53
CA ILE A 412 46.47 16.04 -28.55
C ILE A 412 47.77 16.51 -29.20
#